data_AF-A0A967AC95-F1
#
_entry.id   AF-A0A967AC95-F1
#
_cell.length_a   1.000
_cell.length_b   1.000
_cell.length_c   1.000
_cell.angle_alpha   90.00
_cell.angle_beta   90.00
_cell.angle_gamma   90.00
#
_symmetry.space_group_name_H-M   'P 1'
#
loop_
_entity.id
_entity.type
_entity.pdbx_description
1 polymer ?
#
loop_
_entity_poly.entity_id
_entity_poly.type
_entity_poly.pdbx_seq_one_letter_code
_entity_poly.pdbx_strand_id
1 'polypeptide(L)' 'PDLLEECDTSEENNGFAEFDLEAEIEGITGGNPNYEIEFFTTQAEAEDLSIENGLSSPYTNENPLSQSLFVRATDINN' A
#
# COMPACT_ATOMS: atom_id res chain seq x y z
N PRO A 1 3.08 -11.54 -0.35
CA PRO A 1 2.52 -10.40 -1.10
C PRO A 1 2.41 -10.77 -2.58
N ASP A 2 1.18 -10.78 -3.08
CA ASP A 2 0.97 -10.82 -4.52
C ASP A 2 1.26 -9.42 -5.10
N LEU A 3 1.50 -9.37 -6.40
CA LEU A 3 1.65 -8.09 -7.09
C LEU A 3 0.25 -7.55 -7.39
N LEU A 4 -0.04 -6.35 -6.91
CA LEU A 4 -1.20 -5.58 -7.36
C LEU A 4 -0.96 -5.11 -8.79
N GLU A 5 -1.76 -5.62 -9.73
CA GLU A 5 -1.72 -5.25 -11.14
C GLU A 5 -3.10 -4.73 -11.56
N GLU A 6 -3.17 -3.43 -11.83
CA GLU A 6 -4.37 -2.76 -12.32
C GLU A 6 -4.14 -2.25 -13.75
N CYS A 7 -5.17 -2.33 -14.57
CA CYS A 7 -5.11 -1.80 -15.92
C CYS A 7 -5.33 -0.28 -15.89
N ASP A 8 -4.46 0.48 -16.55
CA ASP A 8 -4.73 1.90 -16.80
C ASP A 8 -5.95 2.04 -17.72
N THR A 9 -7.08 2.42 -17.13
CA THR A 9 -8.34 2.63 -17.85
C THR A 9 -8.51 4.07 -18.35
N SER A 10 -7.50 4.92 -18.20
CA SER A 10 -7.55 6.29 -18.71
C SER A 10 -7.48 6.31 -20.24
N GLU A 11 -8.13 7.29 -20.86
CA GLU A 11 -8.07 7.46 -22.32
C GLU A 11 -6.64 7.74 -22.80
N GLU A 12 -5.81 8.34 -21.95
CA GLU A 12 -4.45 8.75 -22.27
C GLU A 12 -3.42 7.63 -22.08
N ASN A 13 -3.77 6.54 -21.39
CA ASN A 13 -2.84 5.46 -21.03
C ASN A 13 -1.55 6.04 -20.41
N ASN A 14 -1.72 6.95 -19.46
CA ASN A 14 -0.65 7.74 -18.87
C ASN A 14 0.19 6.95 -17.84
N GLY A 15 -0.13 5.68 -17.59
CA GLY A 15 0.54 4.78 -16.68
C GLY A 15 0.02 4.87 -15.24
N PHE A 16 -1.11 5.52 -15.02
CA PHE A 16 -1.71 5.69 -13.69
C PHE A 16 -2.95 4.82 -13.52
N ALA A 17 -3.06 4.14 -12.39
CA ALA A 17 -4.18 3.28 -12.04
C ALA A 17 -4.49 3.42 -10.54
N GLU A 18 -5.73 3.12 -10.18
CA GLU A 18 -6.20 3.10 -8.80
C GLU A 18 -6.07 1.68 -8.25
N PHE A 19 -5.35 1.53 -7.14
CA PHE A 19 -5.04 0.25 -6.52
C PHE A 19 -5.76 0.13 -5.17
N ASP A 20 -6.41 -1.02 -4.94
CA ASP A 20 -6.95 -1.34 -3.62
C ASP A 20 -5.85 -1.93 -2.73
N LEU A 21 -5.33 -1.12 -1.82
CA LEU A 21 -4.30 -1.54 -0.86
C LEU A 21 -4.89 -2.42 0.26
N GLU A 22 -6.19 -2.28 0.56
CA GLU A 22 -6.85 -3.09 1.60
C GLU A 22 -6.92 -4.57 1.21
N ALA A 23 -7.00 -4.85 -0.10
CA ALA A 23 -6.98 -6.21 -0.65
C ALA A 23 -5.68 -6.96 -0.30
N GLU A 24 -4.55 -6.28 -0.15
CA GLU A 24 -3.27 -6.90 0.21
C GLU A 24 -3.11 -7.14 1.72
N ILE A 25 -3.89 -6.46 2.57
CA ILE A 25 -3.74 -6.54 4.03
C ILE A 25 -3.91 -8.00 4.51
N GLU A 26 -4.91 -8.72 3.99
CA GLU A 26 -5.14 -10.11 4.38
C GLU A 26 -3.96 -11.01 3.96
N GLY A 27 -3.40 -10.78 2.76
CA GLY A 27 -2.24 -11.50 2.25
C GLY A 27 -0.94 -11.18 3.00
N ILE A 28 -0.76 -9.95 3.44
CA ILE A 28 0.41 -9.49 4.22
C ILE A 28 0.35 -10.04 5.65
N THR A 29 -0.81 -9.95 6.30
CA THR A 29 -1.00 -10.41 7.69
C THR A 29 -1.17 -11.92 7.80
N GLY A 30 -1.45 -12.61 6.69
CA GLY A 30 -1.89 -14.01 6.70
C GLY A 30 -3.24 -14.19 7.40
N GLY A 31 -4.09 -13.15 7.39
CA GLY A 31 -5.38 -13.12 8.08
C GLY A 31 -5.29 -12.89 9.60
N ASN A 32 -4.13 -12.46 10.11
CA ASN A 32 -3.97 -12.18 11.54
C ASN A 32 -4.48 -10.76 11.87
N PRO A 33 -5.58 -10.61 12.64
CA PRO A 33 -6.16 -9.31 12.97
C PRO A 33 -5.33 -8.52 13.99
N ASN A 34 -4.28 -9.13 14.54
CA ASN A 34 -3.39 -8.50 15.51
C ASN A 34 -2.33 -7.60 14.85
N TYR A 35 -2.27 -7.59 13.52
CA TYR A 35 -1.38 -6.70 12.78
C TYR A 35 -2.17 -5.57 12.15
N GLU A 36 -1.80 -4.35 12.48
CA GLU A 36 -2.18 -3.16 11.74
C GLU A 36 -1.18 -2.94 10.61
N ILE A 37 -1.70 -2.82 9.39
CA ILE A 37 -0.90 -2.66 8.16
C ILE A 37 -1.08 -1.25 7.63
N GLU A 38 0.03 -0.57 7.43
CA GLU A 38 0.08 0.76 6.82
C GLU A 38 1.04 0.76 5.64
N PHE A 39 0.68 1.51 4.60
CA PHE A 39 1.45 1.62 3.35
C PHE A 39 2.10 3.01 3.26
N PHE A 40 3.29 3.09 2.64
CA PHE A 40 4.07 4.32 2.49
C PHE A 40 4.78 4.37 1.14
N THR A 41 5.07 5.57 0.63
CA THR A 41 5.82 5.71 -0.63
C THR A 41 7.32 5.61 -0.42
N THR A 42 7.80 5.85 0.81
CA THR A 42 9.22 5.79 1.15
C THR A 42 9.51 4.92 2.37
N GLN A 43 10.72 4.34 2.40
CA GLN A 43 11.20 3.57 3.55
C GLN A 43 11.30 4.43 4.81
N ALA A 44 11.72 5.69 4.67
CA ALA A 44 11.88 6.60 5.81
C ALA A 44 10.54 6.86 6.53
N GLU A 45 9.45 7.00 5.78
CA GLU A 45 8.11 7.16 6.37
C GLU A 45 7.64 5.87 7.05
N ALA A 46 7.90 4.71 6.45
CA ALA A 46 7.57 3.42 7.06
C ALA A 46 8.35 3.19 8.37
N GLU A 47 9.58 3.69 8.48
CA GLU A 47 10.40 3.59 9.70
C GLU A 47 10.09 4.67 10.75
N ASP A 48 9.43 5.76 10.37
CA ASP A 48 9.08 6.86 11.26
C ASP A 48 7.79 6.56 12.04
N LEU A 49 7.95 6.14 13.30
CA LEU A 49 6.84 5.86 14.22
C LEU A 49 6.02 7.10 14.61
N SER A 50 6.43 8.31 14.22
CA SER A 50 5.62 9.53 14.43
C SER A 50 4.55 9.74 13.36
N ILE A 51 4.67 9.05 12.23
CA ILE A 51 3.65 9.05 11.17
C ILE A 51 2.68 7.93 11.51
N GLU A 52 1.46 8.25 11.91
CA GLU A 52 0.45 7.25 12.33
C GLU A 52 -0.63 6.97 11.28
N ASN A 53 -0.57 7.65 10.13
CA ASN A 53 -1.49 7.42 9.03
C ASN A 53 -0.68 7.29 7.74
N GLY A 54 -0.53 6.05 7.27
CA GLY A 54 -0.02 5.75 5.93
C GLY A 54 -0.95 6.19 4.80
N LEU A 55 -0.68 5.65 3.60
CA LEU A 55 -1.49 5.83 2.42
C LEU A 55 -2.89 5.25 2.61
N SER A 56 -3.90 5.96 2.13
CA SER A 56 -5.29 5.50 2.16
C SER A 56 -5.60 4.64 0.95
N SER A 57 -6.42 3.60 1.14
CA SER A 57 -7.04 2.87 0.04
C SER A 57 -8.37 3.52 -0.36
N PRO A 58 -8.71 3.60 -1.65
CA PRO A 58 -7.86 3.24 -2.79
C PRO A 58 -6.72 4.26 -3.03
N TYR A 59 -5.59 3.79 -3.56
CA TYR A 59 -4.39 4.59 -3.81
C TYR A 59 -4.06 4.65 -5.31
N THR A 60 -3.88 5.86 -5.85
CA THR A 60 -3.33 6.04 -7.20
C THR A 60 -1.81 6.14 -7.12
N ASN A 61 -1.10 5.39 -7.96
CA ASN A 61 0.35 5.51 -8.07
C ASN A 61 0.78 6.95 -8.42
N GLU A 62 1.95 7.36 -7.95
CA GLU A 62 2.60 8.63 -8.30
C GLU A 62 3.62 8.47 -9.42
N ASN A 63 4.14 7.25 -9.62
CA ASN A 63 5.06 6.93 -10.69
C ASN A 63 4.37 6.08 -11.76
N PRO A 64 4.36 6.50 -13.03
CA PRO A 64 3.65 5.78 -14.09
C PRO A 64 4.23 4.38 -14.33
N LEU A 65 3.39 3.45 -14.78
CA LEU A 65 3.67 2.04 -15.09
C LEU A 65 4.02 1.15 -13.89
N SER A 66 4.82 1.65 -12.94
CA SER A 66 5.21 0.87 -11.76
C SER A 66 5.67 1.78 -10.61
N GLN A 67 5.25 1.43 -9.40
CA GLN A 67 5.73 2.03 -8.16
C GLN A 67 5.92 0.95 -7.10
N SER A 68 6.95 1.10 -6.28
CA SER A 68 7.14 0.29 -5.08
C SER A 68 6.65 1.06 -3.87
N LEU A 69 5.85 0.41 -3.03
CA LEU A 69 5.43 0.92 -1.73
C LEU A 69 6.13 0.14 -0.62
N PHE A 70 6.27 0.79 0.53
CA PHE A 70 6.78 0.19 1.76
C PHE A 70 5.62 -0.09 2.69
N VAL A 71 5.71 -1.18 3.44
CA VAL A 71 4.67 -1.60 4.37
C VAL A 71 5.24 -1.62 5.77
N ARG A 72 4.54 -1.01 6.72
CA ARG A 72 4.78 -1.20 8.14
C ARG A 72 3.68 -2.10 8.70
N ALA A 73 4.11 -3.14 9.41
CA ALA A 73 3.21 -4.01 10.16
C ALA A 73 3.45 -3.79 11.66
N THR A 74 2.43 -3.32 12.37
CA THR A 74 2.49 -3.04 13.81
C THR A 74 1.60 -4.05 14.55
N ASP A 75 2.14 -4.70 15.58
CA ASP A 75 1.36 -5.59 16.43
C ASP A 75 0.56 -4.77 17.45
N ILE A 76 -0.77 -4.83 17.37
CA ILE A 76 -1.67 -4.04 18.23
C ILE A 76 -1.85 -4.64 19.64
N ASN A 77 -1.28 -5.81 19.92
CA ASN A 77 -1.36 -6.46 21.24
C ASN A 77 -0.08 -6.33 22.07
N ASN A 78 0.90 -5.57 21.61
CA ASN A 78 2.19 -5.41 22.29
C ASN A 78 2.17 -4.23 23.28
#